data_AF-A0A2V7LG30-F1
#
_entry.id   AF-A0A2V7LG30-F1
#
_cell.length_a   1.000
_cell.length_b   1.000
_cell.length_c   1.000
_cell.angle_alpha   90.00
_cell.angle_beta   90.00
_cell.angle_gamma   90.00
#
_symmetry.space_group_name_H-M   'P 1'
#
loop_
_entity.id
_entity.type
_entity.pdbx_description
1 polymer ?
#
loop_
_entity_poly.entity_id
_entity_poly.type
_entity_poly.pdbx_seq_one_letter_code
_entity_poly.pdbx_strand_id
1 'polypeptide(L)'
;MKVILLSNTAAYLRNMWLPLARALRERGADVVLAAPVDTDVGALVGDGFRFEPVPLPRGIRWPWNEIKAFVRIVSLYRRERPDVVHH
;
A
#
# COMPACT_ATOMS: atom_id res chain seq x y z
N MET A 1 -4.87 0.79 -16.29
CA MET A 1 -5.63 0.85 -15.02
C MET A 1 -4.63 0.85 -13.87
N LYS A 2 -4.79 1.76 -12.92
CA LYS A 2 -3.91 1.91 -11.76
C LYS A 2 -4.64 1.52 -10.49
N VAL A 3 -4.05 0.60 -9.73
CA VAL A 3 -4.66 0.03 -8.53
C VAL A 3 -3.72 0.22 -7.35
N ILE A 4 -4.27 0.73 -6.24
CA ILE A 4 -3.56 0.75 -4.96
C ILE A 4 -4.13 -0.35 -4.07
N LEU A 5 -3.26 -1.20 -3.55
CA LEU A 5 -3.58 -2.15 -2.49
C LEU A 5 -3.01 -1.61 -1.18
N LEU A 6 -3.86 -0.96 -0.38
CA LEU A 6 -3.49 -0.33 0.89
C LEU A 6 -3.83 -1.27 2.06
N SER A 7 -2.86 -1.63 2.89
CA SER A 7 -3.11 -2.43 4.09
C SER A 7 -2.41 -1.88 5.33
N ASN A 8 -2.80 -2.40 6.50
CA ASN A 8 -2.20 -2.07 7.79
C ASN A 8 -0.77 -2.63 7.97
N THR A 9 -0.34 -3.58 7.14
CA THR A 9 1.00 -4.21 7.19
C THR A 9 1.43 -4.71 5.81
N ALA A 10 2.74 -4.69 5.54
CA ALA A 10 3.28 -5.29 4.33
C ALA A 10 3.23 -6.83 4.40
N ALA A 11 3.34 -7.41 5.59
CA ALA A 11 3.11 -8.84 5.80
C ALA A 11 1.71 -9.30 5.33
N TYR A 12 0.66 -8.53 5.63
CA TYR A 12 -0.70 -8.83 5.17
C TYR A 12 -0.81 -8.73 3.64
N LEU A 13 -0.23 -7.69 3.03
CA LEU A 13 -0.15 -7.56 1.58
C LEU A 13 0.48 -8.80 0.95
N ARG A 14 1.62 -9.25 1.49
CA ARG A 14 2.34 -10.42 0.99
C ARG A 14 1.51 -11.69 1.11
N ASN A 15 0.89 -11.92 2.26
CA ASN A 15 0.22 -13.18 2.55
C ASN A 15 -1.14 -13.29 1.85
N MET A 16 -1.93 -12.22 1.80
CA MET A 16 -3.31 -12.25 1.32
C MET A 16 -3.46 -11.71 -0.09
N TRP A 17 -2.77 -10.63 -0.42
CA TRP A 17 -3.04 -9.86 -1.63
C TRP A 17 -1.98 -9.96 -2.70
N LEU A 18 -0.85 -10.61 -2.43
CA LEU A 18 0.17 -10.86 -3.44
C LEU A 18 -0.37 -11.65 -4.64
N PRO A 19 -1.21 -12.70 -4.47
CA PRO A 19 -1.84 -13.36 -5.63
C PRO A 19 -2.71 -12.40 -6.45
N LEU A 20 -3.47 -11.52 -5.78
CA LEU A 20 -4.28 -10.50 -6.45
C LEU A 20 -3.42 -9.47 -7.20
N ALA A 21 -2.35 -8.99 -6.56
CA ALA A 21 -1.41 -8.04 -7.15
C ALA A 21 -0.77 -8.61 -8.41
N ARG A 22 -0.38 -9.89 -8.38
CA ARG A 22 0.15 -10.62 -9.55
C ARG A 22 -0.88 -10.73 -10.66
N ALA A 23 -2.10 -11.19 -10.34
CA ALA A 23 -3.18 -11.32 -11.32
C ALA A 23 -3.57 -9.98 -11.97
N LEU A 24 -3.58 -8.89 -11.20
CA LEU A 24 -3.82 -7.54 -11.72
C LEU A 24 -2.69 -7.08 -12.65
N ARG A 25 -1.43 -7.31 -12.26
CA ARG A 25 -0.24 -6.98 -13.07
C ARG A 25 -0.22 -7.77 -14.38
N GLU A 26 -0.55 -9.05 -14.36
CA GLU A 26 -0.66 -9.92 -15.55
C GLU A 26 -1.73 -9.42 -16.53
N ARG A 27 -2.76 -8.74 -16.03
CA ARG A 27 -3.81 -8.10 -16.84
C ARG A 27 -3.42 -6.67 -17.28
N GLY A 28 -2.18 -6.25 -17.06
CA GLY A 28 -1.65 -4.96 -17.47
C GLY A 28 -2.00 -3.80 -16.52
N ALA A 29 -2.43 -4.07 -15.29
CA ALA A 29 -2.64 -3.02 -14.30
C ALA A 29 -1.31 -2.55 -13.68
N ASP A 30 -1.20 -1.24 -13.43
CA ASP A 30 -0.15 -0.65 -12.61
C ASP A 30 -0.55 -0.80 -11.14
N VAL A 31 0.08 -1.74 -10.44
CA VAL A 31 -0.26 -2.09 -9.05
C VAL A 31 0.75 -1.46 -8.11
N VAL A 32 0.25 -0.63 -7.19
CA VAL A 32 1.03 -0.03 -6.12
C VAL A 32 0.60 -0.63 -4.79
N LEU A 33 1.57 -1.22 -4.08
CA LEU A 33 1.39 -1.76 -2.74
C LEU A 33 1.67 -0.67 -1.72
N ALA A 34 0.78 -0.46 -0.76
CA ALA A 34 0.95 0.59 0.24
C ALA A 34 0.65 0.06 1.65
N ALA A 35 1.60 0.24 2.57
CA ALA A 35 1.46 -0.17 3.97
C ALA A 35 2.52 0.53 4.83
N PRO A 36 2.44 0.41 6.17
CA PRO A 36 3.57 0.68 7.03
C PRO A 36 4.77 -0.19 6.65
N VAL A 37 5.97 0.36 6.83
CA VAL A 37 7.20 -0.40 6.59
C VAL A 37 7.35 -1.46 7.68
N ASP A 38 7.56 -2.70 7.24
CA ASP A 38 7.92 -3.84 8.07
C ASP A 38 8.94 -4.75 7.33
N THR A 39 9.22 -5.93 7.89
CA THR A 39 10.20 -6.88 7.36
C THR A 39 9.84 -7.45 5.99
N ASP A 40 8.57 -7.42 5.59
CA ASP A 40 8.10 -8.05 4.36
C ASP A 40 8.17 -7.11 3.15
N VAL A 41 8.46 -5.82 3.36
CA VAL A 41 8.64 -4.84 2.27
C VAL A 41 9.71 -5.28 1.27
N GLY A 42 10.82 -5.81 1.76
CA GLY A 42 11.91 -6.28 0.90
C GLY A 42 11.47 -7.40 -0.04
N ALA A 43 10.63 -8.32 0.43
CA ALA A 43 10.09 -9.39 -0.40
C ALA A 43 9.13 -8.86 -1.46
N LEU A 44 8.25 -7.92 -1.11
CA LEU A 44 7.33 -7.29 -2.07
C LEU A 44 8.07 -6.53 -3.18
N VAL A 45 9.11 -5.77 -2.81
CA VAL A 45 9.96 -5.06 -3.77
C VAL A 45 10.79 -6.04 -4.61
N GLY A 46 11.32 -7.11 -3.99
CA GLY A 46 12.04 -8.18 -4.68
C GLY A 46 11.19 -8.92 -5.73
N ASP A 47 9.88 -9.03 -5.51
CA ASP A 47 8.89 -9.55 -6.47
C ASP A 47 8.55 -8.56 -7.62
N GLY A 48 9.22 -7.41 -7.65
CA GLY A 48 9.05 -6.36 -8.65
C GLY A 48 7.79 -5.51 -8.46
N PHE A 49 7.20 -5.48 -7.26
CA PHE A 49 6.11 -4.57 -6.96
C PHE A 49 6.62 -3.22 -6.47
N ARG A 50 5.91 -2.16 -6.87
CA ARG A 50 6.15 -0.84 -6.32
C ARG A 50 5.54 -0.75 -4.93
N PHE A 51 6.37 -0.42 -3.93
CA PHE A 51 5.93 -0.24 -2.55
C PHE A 51 5.94 1.24 -2.15
N GLU A 52 4.86 1.70 -1.54
CA GLU A 52 4.69 3.06 -1.04
C GLU A 52 4.48 3.04 0.48
N PRO A 53 5.43 3.60 1.27
CA PRO A 53 5.29 3.62 2.71
C PRO A 53 4.19 4.58 3.14
N VAL A 54 3.23 4.04 3.89
CA VAL A 54 2.13 4.78 4.52
C VAL A 54 2.16 4.50 6.03
N PRO A 55 2.53 5.48 6.87
CA PRO A 55 2.61 5.28 8.31
C PRO A 55 1.19 5.22 8.89
N LEU A 56 0.67 4.02 9.07
CA LEU A 56 -0.59 3.75 9.76
C LEU A 56 -0.27 3.42 11.23
N PRO A 57 -0.46 4.37 12.16
CA PRO A 57 -0.18 4.14 13.57
C PRO A 57 -1.10 3.04 14.13
N ARG A 58 -0.54 2.15 14.95
CA ARG A 58 -1.33 1.18 15.71
C ARG A 58 -1.76 1.81 17.04
N GLY A 59 -2.99 2.30 17.07
CA GLY A 59 -3.63 2.87 18.24
C GLY A 59 -3.49 4.39 18.38
N ILE A 60 -4.46 4.99 19.08
CA ILE A 60 -4.54 6.44 19.28
C ILE A 60 -3.67 6.80 20.49
N ARG A 61 -2.38 7.05 20.25
CA ARG A 61 -1.50 7.61 21.28
C ARG A 61 -1.46 9.14 21.23
N TRP A 62 -1.50 9.70 20.02
CA TRP A 62 -1.49 11.15 19.77
C TRP A 62 -2.19 11.48 18.43
N PRO A 63 -3.13 12.43 18.38
CA PRO A 63 -3.90 12.75 17.16
C PRO A 63 -3.04 13.17 15.96
N TRP A 64 -1.86 13.73 16.22
CA TRP A 64 -0.93 14.18 15.18
C TRP A 64 -0.46 13.05 14.25
N ASN A 65 -0.37 11.81 14.76
CA ASN A 65 0.06 10.68 13.95
C ASN A 65 -1.03 10.26 12.94
N GLU A 66 -2.30 10.34 13.34
CA GLU A 66 -3.44 10.11 12.44
C GLU A 66 -3.51 11.17 11.35
N ILE A 67 -3.27 12.45 11.70
CA ILE A 67 -3.22 13.54 10.71
C ILE A 67 -2.10 13.30 9.68
N LYS A 68 -0.91 12.88 10.14
CA LYS A 68 0.20 12.55 9.24
C LYS A 68 -0.14 11.36 8.33
N ALA A 69 -0.76 10.32 8.88
CA ALA A 69 -1.24 9.17 8.10
C ALA A 69 -2.23 9.60 7.03
N PHE A 70 -3.24 10.39 7.41
CA PHE A 70 -4.25 10.93 6.51
C PHE A 70 -3.63 11.77 5.39
N VAL A 71 -2.77 12.73 5.72
CA VAL A 71 -2.08 13.57 4.73
C VAL A 71 -1.23 12.71 3.77
N ARG A 72 -0.58 11.66 4.28
CA ARG A 72 0.22 10.75 3.44
C ARG A 72 -0.66 9.96 2.47
N ILE A 73 -1.80 9.45 2.91
CA ILE A 73 -2.78 8.74 2.07
C ILE A 73 -3.34 9.68 0.99
N VAL A 74 -3.77 10.88 1.38
CA VAL A 74 -4.27 11.90 0.45
C VAL A 74 -3.20 12.26 -0.58
N SER A 75 -1.96 12.46 -0.15
CA SER A 75 -0.83 12.73 -1.05
C SER A 75 -0.58 11.57 -2.03
N LEU A 76 -0.63 10.33 -1.53
CA LEU A 76 -0.49 9.13 -2.35
C LEU A 76 -1.59 9.07 -3.43
N TYR A 77 -2.86 9.23 -3.06
CA TYR A 77 -3.97 9.18 -4.01
C TYR A 77 -3.91 10.31 -5.03
N ARG A 78 -3.52 11.52 -4.62
CA ARG A 78 -3.39 12.65 -5.55
C ARG A 78 -2.25 12.49 -6.54
N ARG A 79 -1.14 11.89 -6.10
CA ARG A 79 0.04 11.64 -6.95
C ARG A 79 -0.18 10.47 -7.90
N GLU A 80 -0.69 9.36 -7.38
CA GLU A 80 -0.87 8.14 -8.16
C GLU A 80 -2.14 8.15 -9.00
N ARG A 81 -3.16 8.91 -8.62
CA ARG A 81 -4.48 8.98 -9.27
C ARG A 81 -5.02 7.58 -9.61
N PRO A 82 -5.19 6.71 -8.61
CA PRO A 82 -5.65 5.34 -8.84
C PRO A 82 -7.08 5.34 -9.39
N ASP A 83 -7.37 4.38 -10.28
CA ASP A 83 -8.73 4.09 -10.71
C ASP A 83 -9.49 3.33 -9.61
N VAL A 84 -8.77 2.47 -8.87
CA VAL A 84 -9.32 1.62 -7.80
C VAL A 84 -8.36 1.60 -6.62
N VAL A 85 -8.92 1.66 -5.41
CA VAL A 85 -8.20 1.43 -4.17
C VAL A 85 -8.86 0.27 -3.43
N HIS A 86 -8.05 -0.69 -3.00
CA HIS A 86 -8.47 -1.80 -2.14
C HIS A 86 -7.84 -1.63 -0.75
N HIS A 87 -8.65 -1.83 0.29
CA HIS A 87 -8.35 -1.55 1.70
C HIS A 87 -8.46 -2.81 2.58
#